data_AF-A0A653VW37-F1
#
_entry.id   AF-A0A653VW37-F1
#
_cell.length_a   1.000
_cell.length_b   1.000
_cell.length_c   1.000
_cell.angle_alpha   90.00
_cell.angle_beta   90.00
_cell.angle_gamma   90.00
#
_symmetry.space_group_name_H-M   'P 1'
#
loop_
_entity.id
_entity.type
_entity.pdbx_description
1 polymer ?
#
loop_
_entity_poly.entity_id
_entity_poly.type
_entity_poly.pdbx_seq_one_letter_code
_entity_poly.pdbx_strand_id
1 'polypeptide(L)'
;MERFSNSTEALMNEAEIEIGKFDLRDGEKILAYFSEIPTIKGFPYKIILVENYEGIIYSRFRQWDTAYNFTQWSNGIYNLDRLRIIVDENVLSKTEYTLLKEHLSELEKIKLPESINKEKAIILDGSLWKFGFILKNKNIDYTWRAATEDINLFVPLIDLMREKYLDRI
;
A
#
# COMPACT_ATOMS: atom_id res chain seq x y z
N MET A 1 10.28 -27.40 -5.36
CA MET A 1 9.13 -27.81 -6.19
C MET A 1 8.24 -26.58 -6.31
N GLU A 2 7.86 -26.18 -7.52
CA GLU A 2 7.04 -24.97 -7.72
C GLU A 2 5.60 -25.21 -7.24
N ARG A 3 4.98 -24.18 -6.65
CA ARG A 3 3.60 -24.18 -6.14
C ARG A 3 2.64 -23.74 -7.24
N PHE A 4 1.77 -24.66 -7.65
CA PHE A 4 0.69 -24.38 -8.58
C PHE A 4 -0.67 -24.45 -7.89
N SER A 5 -1.59 -23.58 -8.26
CA SER A 5 -2.95 -23.53 -7.70
C SER A 5 -3.96 -23.08 -8.74
N ASN A 6 -5.19 -23.59 -8.68
CA ASN A 6 -6.32 -23.08 -9.44
C ASN A 6 -7.26 -22.20 -8.60
N SER A 7 -6.89 -21.91 -7.35
CA SER A 7 -7.67 -21.06 -6.45
C SER A 7 -7.28 -19.60 -6.61
N THR A 8 -8.26 -18.75 -6.97
CA THR A 8 -8.10 -17.30 -7.01
C THR A 8 -7.78 -16.73 -5.62
N GLU A 9 -8.32 -17.31 -4.56
CA GLU A 9 -7.98 -16.91 -3.19
C GLU A 9 -6.50 -17.15 -2.89
N ALA A 10 -5.97 -18.31 -3.26
CA ALA A 10 -4.54 -18.61 -3.08
C ALA A 10 -3.65 -17.64 -3.88
N LEU A 11 -4.06 -17.28 -5.10
CA LEU A 11 -3.38 -16.28 -5.91
C LEU A 11 -3.40 -14.90 -5.26
N MET A 12 -4.55 -14.44 -4.77
CA MET A 12 -4.69 -13.13 -4.13
C MET A 12 -3.88 -13.05 -2.83
N ASN A 13 -3.86 -14.12 -2.03
CA ASN A 13 -3.05 -14.20 -0.82
C ASN A 13 -1.56 -14.12 -1.13
N GLU A 14 -1.09 -14.84 -2.15
CA GLU A 14 0.31 -14.78 -2.55
C GLU A 14 0.67 -13.40 -3.14
N ALA A 15 -0.22 -12.80 -3.93
CA ALA A 15 -0.03 -11.45 -4.43
C ALA A 15 0.08 -10.43 -3.29
N GLU A 16 -0.79 -10.52 -2.26
CA GLU A 16 -0.71 -9.68 -1.05
C GLU A 16 0.64 -9.84 -0.34
N ILE A 17 1.10 -11.08 -0.17
CA ILE A 17 2.41 -11.38 0.42
C ILE A 17 3.53 -10.73 -0.40
N GLU A 18 3.51 -10.89 -1.73
CA GLU A 18 4.55 -10.38 -2.63
C GLU A 18 4.60 -8.85 -2.72
N ILE A 19 3.46 -8.16 -2.74
CA ILE A 19 3.44 -6.69 -2.68
C ILE A 19 3.79 -6.19 -1.28
N GLY A 20 3.62 -7.02 -0.25
CA GLY A 20 3.96 -6.71 1.13
C GLY A 20 5.47 -6.73 1.41
N LYS A 21 6.24 -7.48 0.62
CA LYS A 21 7.70 -7.64 0.75
C LYS A 21 8.44 -6.37 0.32
N PHE A 22 8.86 -5.56 1.28
CA PHE A 22 9.81 -4.48 1.03
C PHE A 22 11.08 -4.73 1.83
N ASP A 23 12.18 -4.94 1.12
CA ASP A 23 13.50 -5.01 1.73
C ASP A 23 13.96 -3.58 1.98
N LEU A 24 14.12 -3.23 3.26
CA LEU A 24 14.70 -1.96 3.66
C LEU A 24 16.22 -2.03 3.49
N ARG A 25 16.81 -0.99 2.90
CA ARG A 25 18.27 -0.83 2.85
C ARG A 25 18.76 -0.47 4.27
N ASP A 26 20.04 -0.72 4.53
CA ASP A 26 20.63 -0.45 5.84
C ASP A 26 20.40 1.01 6.28
N GLY A 27 19.82 1.18 7.47
CA GLY A 27 19.52 2.49 8.05
C GLY A 27 18.25 3.16 7.53
N GLU A 28 17.49 2.53 6.63
CA GLU A 28 16.19 3.04 6.21
C GLU A 28 15.11 2.75 7.25
N LYS A 29 14.20 3.71 7.41
CA LYS A 29 13.01 3.56 8.25
C LYS A 29 11.76 3.89 7.45
N ILE A 30 10.72 3.09 7.65
CA ILE A 30 9.39 3.37 7.08
C ILE A 30 8.80 4.56 7.84
N LEU A 31 8.29 5.54 7.10
CA LEU A 31 7.55 6.68 7.64
C LEU A 31 6.05 6.46 7.50
N ALA A 32 5.62 5.98 6.34
CA ALA A 32 4.22 5.69 6.05
C ALA A 32 4.12 4.58 5.00
N TYR A 33 2.98 3.91 4.96
CA TYR A 33 2.61 3.02 3.87
C TYR A 33 1.13 3.13 3.58
N PHE A 34 0.79 2.84 2.33
CA PHE A 34 -0.57 2.70 1.86
C PHE A 34 -0.67 1.47 0.98
N SER A 35 -1.69 0.64 1.16
CA SER A 35 -1.97 -0.48 0.27
C SER A 35 -3.45 -0.56 -0.02
N GLU A 36 -3.76 -0.96 -1.25
CA GLU A 36 -5.10 -1.29 -1.69
C GLU A 36 -5.10 -2.73 -2.19
N ILE A 37 -5.96 -3.56 -1.62
CA ILE A 37 -6.09 -4.98 -1.96
C ILE A 37 -7.54 -5.21 -2.40
N PRO A 38 -7.80 -5.22 -3.71
CA PRO A 38 -9.15 -5.39 -4.25
C PRO A 38 -9.70 -6.79 -3.96
N THR A 39 -11.00 -6.87 -3.64
CA THR A 39 -11.68 -8.15 -3.31
C THR A 39 -12.16 -8.91 -4.56
N ILE A 40 -12.55 -8.19 -5.62
CA ILE A 40 -13.10 -8.80 -6.86
C ILE A 40 -12.30 -8.40 -8.10
N LYS A 41 -12.04 -7.10 -8.30
CA LYS A 41 -11.38 -6.54 -9.49
C LYS A 41 -10.44 -5.41 -9.10
N GLY A 42 -9.31 -5.35 -9.78
CA GLY A 42 -8.23 -4.40 -9.53
C GLY A 42 -6.93 -5.13 -9.20
N PHE A 43 -5.85 -4.39 -9.05
CA PHE A 43 -4.52 -4.96 -8.84
C PHE A 43 -4.01 -4.56 -7.47
N PRO A 44 -3.73 -5.52 -6.57
CA PRO A 44 -3.11 -5.23 -5.30
C PRO A 44 -1.83 -4.41 -5.52
N TYR A 45 -1.73 -3.31 -4.78
CA TYR A 45 -0.52 -2.51 -4.76
C TYR A 45 -0.22 -2.00 -3.35
N LYS A 46 1.03 -1.65 -3.13
CA LYS A 46 1.52 -1.02 -1.92
C LYS A 46 2.54 0.04 -2.26
N ILE A 47 2.40 1.19 -1.62
CA ILE A 47 3.35 2.29 -1.63
C ILE A 47 3.90 2.41 -0.22
N ILE A 48 5.22 2.55 -0.08
CA ILE A 48 5.86 2.90 1.19
C ILE A 48 6.67 4.17 1.02
N LEU A 49 6.70 5.01 2.06
CA LEU A 49 7.63 6.11 2.21
C LEU A 49 8.72 5.67 3.18
N VAL A 50 9.98 5.72 2.74
CA VAL A 50 11.15 5.38 3.57
C VAL A 50 12.11 6.54 3.63
N GLU A 51 12.63 6.84 4.81
CA GLU A 51 13.69 7.83 5.01
C GLU A 51 15.02 7.11 5.22
N ASN A 52 16.05 7.51 4.48
CA ASN A 52 17.41 7.02 4.67
C ASN A 52 18.17 7.80 5.77
N TYR A 53 19.42 7.43 6.04
CA TYR A 53 20.26 8.09 7.05
C TYR A 53 20.59 9.55 6.73
N GLU A 54 20.49 9.96 5.46
CA GLU A 54 20.72 11.34 4.99
C GLU A 54 19.47 12.21 5.08
N GLY A 55 18.33 11.64 5.50
CA GLY A 55 17.04 12.33 5.54
C GLY A 55 16.33 12.45 4.18
N ILE A 56 16.80 11.73 3.17
CA ILE A 56 16.13 11.62 1.86
C ILE A 56 14.97 10.65 1.98
N ILE A 57 13.79 11.07 1.51
CA ILE A 57 12.59 10.23 1.51
C ILE A 57 12.38 9.65 0.12
N TYR A 58 12.33 8.32 0.05
CA TYR A 58 11.98 7.57 -1.14
C TYR A 58 10.53 7.09 -1.02
N SER A 59 9.78 7.25 -2.08
CA SER A 59 8.52 6.55 -2.32
C SER A 59 8.81 5.30 -3.12
N ARG A 60 8.44 4.12 -2.61
CA ARG A 60 8.60 2.84 -3.30
C ARG A 60 7.25 2.21 -3.54
N PHE A 61 7.05 1.72 -4.76
CA PHE A 61 5.83 1.11 -5.22
C PHE A 61 6.07 -0.36 -5.57
N ARG A 62 5.11 -1.21 -5.20
CA ARG A 62 4.99 -2.59 -5.67
C ARG A 62 3.55 -2.83 -6.07
N GLN A 63 3.34 -3.41 -7.24
CA GLN A 63 2.03 -3.84 -7.73
C GLN A 63 2.15 -5.17 -8.45
N TRP A 64 1.11 -5.98 -8.34
CA TRP A 64 1.01 -7.21 -9.10
C TRP A 64 0.77 -6.94 -10.61
N ASP A 65 1.63 -7.46 -11.51
CA ASP A 65 1.50 -7.33 -12.97
C ASP A 65 0.46 -8.31 -13.51
N THR A 66 -0.80 -7.96 -13.33
CA THR A 66 -1.94 -8.78 -13.73
C THR A 66 -2.09 -8.95 -15.23
N ALA A 67 -1.77 -7.92 -16.02
CA ALA A 67 -1.85 -8.01 -17.48
C ALA A 67 -0.91 -9.11 -17.98
N TYR A 68 0.34 -9.11 -17.53
CA TYR A 68 1.27 -10.18 -17.85
C TYR A 68 0.79 -11.52 -17.28
N ASN A 69 0.43 -11.57 -16.00
CA ASN A 69 0.14 -12.82 -15.32
C ASN A 69 -1.12 -13.54 -15.84
N PHE A 70 -2.19 -12.79 -16.18
CA PHE A 70 -3.38 -13.38 -16.80
C PHE A 70 -3.13 -13.90 -18.22
N THR A 71 -2.20 -13.31 -18.99
CA THR A 71 -1.82 -13.85 -20.31
C THR A 71 -1.08 -15.18 -20.20
N GLN A 72 -0.37 -15.43 -19.09
CA GLN A 72 0.36 -16.69 -18.87
C GLN A 72 -0.53 -17.80 -18.30
N TRP A 73 -1.63 -17.46 -17.63
CA TRP A 73 -2.47 -18.41 -16.89
C TRP A 73 -3.86 -18.60 -17.50
N SER A 74 -3.93 -18.60 -18.83
CA SER A 74 -5.17 -18.70 -19.62
C SER A 74 -6.06 -19.92 -19.31
N ASN A 75 -5.56 -20.89 -18.53
CA ASN A 75 -6.28 -22.10 -18.13
C ASN A 75 -6.70 -22.12 -16.65
N GLY A 76 -6.59 -20.99 -15.93
CA GLY A 76 -6.95 -20.92 -14.51
C GLY A 76 -6.03 -21.72 -13.59
N ILE A 77 -4.79 -21.97 -14.01
CA ILE A 77 -3.73 -22.57 -13.19
C ILE A 77 -2.63 -21.52 -13.02
N TYR A 78 -2.42 -21.12 -11.77
CA TYR A 78 -1.50 -20.06 -11.36
C TYR A 78 -0.21 -20.67 -10.82
N ASN A 79 0.94 -20.13 -11.22
CA ASN A 79 2.21 -20.42 -10.57
C ASN A 79 2.45 -19.39 -9.48
N LEU A 80 2.23 -19.79 -8.22
CA LEU A 80 2.31 -18.90 -7.06
C LEU A 80 3.75 -18.42 -6.79
N ASP A 81 4.76 -19.13 -7.29
CA ASP A 81 6.17 -18.74 -7.10
C ASP A 81 6.69 -17.79 -8.19
N ARG A 82 5.90 -17.51 -9.23
CA ARG A 82 6.30 -16.71 -10.39
C ARG A 82 5.37 -15.53 -10.67
N LEU A 83 4.79 -14.95 -9.62
CA LEU A 83 4.03 -13.72 -9.77
C LEU A 83 4.96 -12.60 -10.25
N ARG A 84 4.68 -12.04 -11.43
CA ARG A 84 5.39 -10.83 -11.86
C ARG A 84 4.92 -9.64 -11.05
N ILE A 85 5.88 -8.88 -10.51
CA ILE A 85 5.65 -7.65 -9.73
C ILE A 85 6.24 -6.47 -10.49
N ILE A 86 5.45 -5.42 -10.67
CA ILE A 86 5.91 -4.09 -11.08
C ILE A 86 6.49 -3.42 -9.84
N VAL A 87 7.70 -2.91 -9.96
CA VAL A 87 8.38 -2.17 -8.91
C VAL A 87 8.80 -0.81 -9.46
N ASP A 88 8.65 0.22 -8.64
CA ASP A 88 9.09 1.58 -8.99
C ASP A 88 9.59 2.30 -7.73
N GLU A 89 10.50 3.24 -7.90
CA GLU A 89 11.10 4.03 -6.82
C GLU A 89 11.27 5.48 -7.27
N ASN A 90 10.77 6.40 -6.46
CA ASN A 90 10.87 7.84 -6.67
C ASN A 90 11.44 8.51 -5.44
N VAL A 91 12.18 9.60 -5.65
CA VAL A 91 12.62 10.48 -4.56
C VAL A 91 11.59 11.59 -4.39
N LEU A 92 11.19 11.87 -3.14
CA LEU A 92 10.34 13.03 -2.87
C LEU A 92 11.12 14.32 -3.11
N SER A 93 10.52 15.21 -3.90
CA SER A 93 10.98 16.58 -4.06
C SER A 93 10.89 17.35 -2.73
N LYS A 94 11.56 18.51 -2.68
CA LYS A 94 11.53 19.37 -1.49
C LYS A 94 10.10 19.82 -1.13
N THR A 95 9.26 20.09 -2.14
CA THR A 95 7.88 20.51 -1.92
C THR A 95 7.07 19.38 -1.30
N GLU A 96 7.16 18.17 -1.87
CA GLU A 96 6.46 16.97 -1.36
C GLU A 96 6.93 16.61 0.06
N TYR A 97 8.22 16.75 0.33
CA TYR A 97 8.80 16.57 1.66
C TYR A 97 8.22 17.55 2.68
N THR A 98 8.10 18.83 2.33
CA THR A 98 7.49 19.84 3.20
C THR A 98 6.02 19.51 3.48
N LEU A 99 5.26 19.18 2.43
CA LEU A 99 3.85 18.78 2.56
C LEU A 99 3.70 17.57 3.47
N LEU A 100 4.50 16.52 3.26
CA LEU A 100 4.51 15.33 4.12
C LEU A 100 4.72 15.71 5.59
N LYS A 101 5.73 16.54 5.87
CA LYS A 101 6.05 16.98 7.24
C LYS A 101 4.94 17.78 7.88
N GLU A 102 4.32 18.70 7.14
CA GLU A 102 3.21 19.51 7.62
C GLU A 102 2.04 18.62 8.06
N HIS A 103 1.61 17.72 7.18
CA HIS A 103 0.50 16.80 7.46
C HIS A 103 0.82 15.85 8.62
N LEU A 104 2.02 15.26 8.66
CA LEU A 104 2.42 14.41 9.79
C LEU A 104 2.43 15.18 11.12
N SER A 105 2.91 16.43 11.12
CA SER A 105 2.88 17.31 12.30
C SER A 105 1.46 17.69 12.74
N GLU A 106 0.52 17.86 11.81
CA GLU A 106 -0.89 18.06 12.14
C GLU A 106 -1.50 16.82 12.77
N LEU A 107 -1.25 15.64 12.18
CA LEU A 107 -1.68 14.37 12.73
C LEU A 107 -1.10 14.14 14.13
N GLU A 108 0.14 14.58 14.42
CA GLU A 108 0.75 14.52 15.75
C GLU A 108 -0.07 15.22 16.84
N LYS A 109 -0.72 16.34 16.49
CA LYS A 109 -1.42 17.23 17.45
C LYS A 109 -2.83 16.78 17.81
N ILE A 110 -3.45 15.91 17.02
CA ILE A 110 -4.84 15.50 17.19
C ILE A 110 -4.97 14.09 17.80
N LYS A 111 -6.15 13.83 18.38
CA LYS A 111 -6.57 12.46 18.70
C LYS A 111 -7.06 11.80 17.41
N LEU A 112 -6.44 10.69 17.05
CA LEU A 112 -6.79 9.97 15.83
C LEU A 112 -8.00 9.06 16.07
N PRO A 113 -8.85 8.87 15.04
CA PRO A 113 -10.06 8.07 15.14
C PRO A 113 -9.73 6.58 15.26
N GLU A 114 -10.17 5.91 16.33
CA GLU A 114 -10.05 4.45 16.46
C GLU A 114 -11.18 3.69 15.74
N SER A 115 -12.24 4.40 15.37
CA SER A 115 -13.44 3.90 14.69
C SER A 115 -13.11 3.21 13.37
N ILE A 116 -12.09 3.69 12.65
CA ILE A 116 -11.71 3.17 11.32
C ILE A 116 -11.44 1.66 11.34
N ASN A 117 -10.75 1.17 12.37
CA ASN A 117 -10.46 -0.26 12.52
C ASN A 117 -11.64 -1.10 13.02
N LYS A 118 -12.71 -0.44 13.47
CA LYS A 118 -13.88 -1.08 14.08
C LYS A 118 -15.06 -1.15 13.12
N GLU A 119 -14.88 -0.74 11.86
CA GLU A 119 -15.92 -0.76 10.84
C GLU A 119 -16.40 -2.20 10.58
N LYS A 120 -17.72 -2.41 10.65
CA LYS A 120 -18.36 -3.74 10.56
C LYS A 120 -19.15 -3.95 9.28
N ALA A 121 -19.02 -3.04 8.31
CA ALA A 121 -19.69 -3.17 7.03
C ALA A 121 -19.19 -4.41 6.26
N ILE A 122 -20.14 -5.24 5.79
CA ILE A 122 -19.88 -6.27 4.79
C ILE A 122 -19.96 -5.58 3.43
N ILE A 123 -18.83 -5.43 2.77
CA ILE A 123 -18.75 -4.90 1.40
C ILE A 123 -18.31 -6.03 0.50
N LEU A 124 -19.19 -6.39 -0.43
CA LEU A 124 -18.99 -7.53 -1.32
C LEU A 124 -18.03 -7.19 -2.47
N ASP A 125 -18.03 -5.94 -2.94
CA ASP A 125 -17.36 -5.46 -4.14
C ASP A 125 -16.40 -4.26 -3.90
N GLY A 126 -15.61 -4.33 -2.84
CA GLY A 126 -14.67 -3.28 -2.44
C GLY A 126 -13.20 -3.69 -2.43
N SER A 127 -12.36 -2.76 -1.99
CA SER A 127 -10.96 -3.03 -1.66
C SER A 127 -10.77 -3.06 -0.14
N LEU A 128 -9.83 -3.88 0.32
CA LEU A 128 -9.24 -3.74 1.64
C LEU A 128 -8.13 -2.69 1.54
N TRP A 129 -8.30 -1.56 2.21
CA TRP A 129 -7.26 -0.55 2.32
C TRP A 129 -6.52 -0.72 3.63
N LYS A 130 -5.19 -0.53 3.58
CA LYS A 130 -4.36 -0.41 4.76
C LYS A 130 -3.54 0.87 4.67
N PHE A 131 -3.49 1.64 5.74
CA PHE A 131 -2.69 2.85 5.83
C PHE A 131 -2.04 2.91 7.19
N GLY A 132 -0.73 3.07 7.22
CA GLY A 132 -0.01 3.21 8.48
C GLY A 132 1.07 4.25 8.39
N PHE A 133 1.42 4.83 9.53
CA PHE A 133 2.43 5.85 9.64
C PHE A 133 3.04 5.87 11.04
N ILE A 134 4.30 6.30 11.10
CA ILE A 134 5.11 6.37 12.32
C ILE A 134 5.35 7.84 12.64
N LEU A 135 4.91 8.25 13.82
CA LEU A 135 5.12 9.59 14.39
C LEU A 135 5.96 9.48 15.65
N LYS A 136 6.44 10.61 16.18
CA LYS A 136 7.27 10.60 17.40
C LYS A 136 6.59 9.97 18.62
N ASN A 137 5.27 10.13 18.72
CA ASN A 137 4.50 9.74 19.91
C ASN A 137 3.40 8.70 19.63
N LYS A 138 3.23 8.26 18.38
CA LYS A 138 2.20 7.28 18.00
C LYS A 138 2.59 6.54 16.73
N ASN A 139 2.30 5.25 16.73
CA ASN A 139 2.38 4.39 15.56
C ASN A 139 0.98 3.91 15.24
N ILE A 140 0.60 4.05 13.98
CA ILE A 140 -0.77 3.84 13.55
C ILE A 140 -0.78 2.87 12.39
N ASP A 141 -1.72 1.94 12.46
CA ASP A 141 -2.02 0.97 11.42
C ASP A 141 -3.54 0.89 11.30
N TYR A 142 -4.05 1.47 10.22
CA TYR A 142 -5.46 1.43 9.88
C TYR A 142 -5.73 0.41 8.80
N THR A 143 -6.81 -0.33 8.97
CA THR A 143 -7.35 -1.25 7.97
C THR A 143 -8.85 -1.03 7.87
N TRP A 144 -9.35 -0.78 6.67
CA TRP A 144 -10.78 -0.58 6.42
C TRP A 144 -11.21 -1.14 5.07
N ARG A 145 -12.51 -1.38 4.94
CA ARG A 145 -13.17 -1.85 3.70
C ARG A 145 -14.25 -0.91 3.20
N ALA A 146 -14.67 0.07 4.02
CA ALA A 146 -15.72 1.03 3.71
C ALA A 146 -15.17 2.46 3.82
N ALA A 147 -15.64 3.36 2.96
CA ALA A 147 -15.36 4.78 3.13
C ALA A 147 -16.05 5.29 4.40
N THR A 148 -15.30 6.02 5.23
CA THR A 148 -15.79 6.73 6.42
C THR A 148 -15.31 8.17 6.33
N GLU A 149 -16.05 9.11 6.93
CA GLU A 149 -15.65 10.54 6.92
C GLU A 149 -14.29 10.75 7.60
N ASP A 150 -13.93 9.90 8.56
CA ASP A 150 -12.66 9.92 9.27
C ASP A 150 -11.45 9.70 8.34
N ILE A 151 -11.63 9.01 7.20
CA ILE A 151 -10.54 8.79 6.22
C ILE A 151 -10.12 10.11 5.56
N ASN A 152 -11.01 11.11 5.49
CA ASN A 152 -10.69 12.40 4.88
C ASN A 152 -9.49 13.08 5.54
N LEU A 153 -9.19 12.77 6.81
CA LEU A 153 -7.96 13.23 7.47
C LEU A 153 -6.67 12.75 6.79
N PHE A 154 -6.70 11.59 6.14
CA PHE A 154 -5.54 10.96 5.55
C PHE A 154 -5.45 11.13 4.03
N VAL A 155 -6.52 11.62 3.39
CA VAL A 155 -6.58 11.83 1.93
C VAL A 155 -5.37 12.62 1.41
N PRO A 156 -4.94 13.75 2.02
CA PRO A 156 -3.79 14.48 1.51
C PRO A 156 -2.48 13.66 1.50
N LEU A 157 -2.26 12.81 2.51
CA LEU A 157 -1.10 11.91 2.55
C LEU A 157 -1.22 10.78 1.53
N ILE A 158 -2.41 10.20 1.39
CA ILE A 158 -2.68 9.14 0.41
C ILE A 158 -2.48 9.67 -1.01
N ASP A 159 -2.98 10.88 -1.30
CA ASP A 159 -2.83 11.53 -2.61
C ASP A 159 -1.37 11.82 -2.91
N LEU A 160 -0.62 12.38 -1.95
CA LEU A 160 0.83 12.58 -2.08
C LEU A 160 1.56 11.27 -2.41
N MET A 161 1.18 10.17 -1.78
CA MET A 161 1.79 8.86 -2.04
C MET A 161 1.44 8.32 -3.43
N ARG A 162 0.20 8.53 -3.90
CA ARG A 162 -0.32 8.01 -5.16
C ARG A 162 0.08 8.83 -6.38
N GLU A 163 0.34 10.13 -6.21
CA GLU A 163 0.55 11.09 -7.31
C GLU A 163 1.59 10.60 -8.34
N LYS A 164 2.69 9.98 -7.87
CA LYS A 164 3.77 9.46 -8.74
C LYS A 164 3.43 8.19 -9.51
N TYR A 165 2.32 7.53 -9.19
CA TYR A 165 1.97 6.23 -9.73
C TYR A 165 0.60 6.21 -10.39
N LEU A 166 -0.06 7.36 -10.60
CA LEU A 166 -1.40 7.44 -11.16
C LEU A 166 -1.55 6.76 -12.53
N ASP A 167 -0.47 6.63 -13.30
CA ASP A 167 -0.44 5.89 -14.56
C ASP A 167 -0.36 4.35 -14.39
N ARG A 168 -0.09 3.88 -13.17
CA ARG A 168 0.04 2.47 -12.78
C ARG A 168 -1.18 1.91 -12.05
N ILE A 169 -1.91 2.74 -11.30
CA ILE A 169 -3.03 2.35 -10.42
C ILE A 169 -4.40 2.60 -11.04
#